data_AF-A0AAV0QZG9-F1
#
_entry.id   AF-A0AAV0QZG9-F1
#
_cell.length_a   1.000
_cell.length_b   1.000
_cell.length_c   1.000
_cell.angle_alpha   90.00
_cell.angle_beta   90.00
_cell.angle_gamma   90.00
#
_symmetry.space_group_name_H-M   'P 1'
#
loop_
_entity.id
_entity.type
_entity.pdbx_description
1 polymer ?
#
loop_
_entity_poly.entity_id
_entity_poly.type
_entity_poly.pdbx_seq_one_letter_code
_entity_poly.pdbx_strand_id
1 'polypeptide(L)'
;MYEPQFSSYRQGLRKVALFITTIDDIYDIYGTMSELELFTDAVERWDIDVVQSLPNYMKICFLALYNTINEMAYGFLRKHGYNIIPNLAKLV
;
A
#
# COMPACT_ATOMS: atom_id res chain seq x y z
N MET A 1 12.94 19.72 0.12
CA MET A 1 12.86 18.52 0.98
C MET A 1 14.18 17.74 0.97
N TYR A 2 15.32 18.38 1.24
CA TYR A 2 16.59 17.68 1.49
C TYR A 2 17.00 17.71 2.96
N GLU A 3 16.24 18.46 3.76
CA GLU A 3 16.55 18.75 5.14
C GLU A 3 16.45 17.46 6.00
N PRO A 4 17.36 17.22 6.98
CA PRO A 4 17.42 15.96 7.73
C PRO A 4 16.14 15.59 8.50
N GLN A 5 15.40 16.59 8.98
CA GLN A 5 14.15 16.43 9.73
C GLN A 5 13.03 15.76 8.92
N PHE A 6 13.12 15.80 7.58
CA PHE A 6 12.14 15.15 6.69
C PHE A 6 12.56 13.76 6.20
N SER A 7 13.63 13.19 6.75
CA SER A 7 14.16 11.87 6.35
C SER A 7 13.11 10.75 6.42
N SER A 8 12.34 10.70 7.51
CA SER A 8 11.25 9.72 7.69
C SER A 8 10.13 9.89 6.66
N TYR A 9 9.73 11.13 6.35
CA TYR A 9 8.73 11.41 5.32
C TYR A 9 9.22 11.01 3.92
N ARG A 10 10.49 11.32 3.58
CA ARG A 10 11.10 10.88 2.32
C ARG A 10 11.18 9.36 2.21
N GLN A 11 11.45 8.67 3.31
CA GLN A 11 11.47 7.21 3.32
C GLN A 11 10.07 6.65 3.03
N GLY A 12 9.03 7.17 3.69
CA GLY A 12 7.65 6.78 3.42
C GLY A 12 7.25 7.03 1.96
N LEU A 13 7.51 8.24 1.45
CA LEU A 13 7.19 8.61 0.07
C LEU A 13 7.88 7.70 -0.96
N ARG A 14 9.15 7.36 -0.75
CA ARG A 14 9.87 6.42 -1.64
C ARG A 14 9.25 5.03 -1.64
N LYS A 15 8.84 4.52 -0.47
CA LYS A 15 8.16 3.22 -0.39
C LYS A 15 6.84 3.26 -1.16
N VAL A 16 6.02 4.31 -0.97
CA VAL A 16 4.74 4.48 -1.70
C VAL A 16 4.97 4.58 -3.20
N ALA A 17 5.93 5.38 -3.64
CA ALA A 17 6.26 5.52 -5.07
C ALA A 17 6.67 4.18 -5.70
N LEU A 18 7.45 3.37 -4.98
CA LEU A 18 7.82 2.02 -5.42
C LEU A 18 6.58 1.12 -5.57
N PHE A 19 5.66 1.14 -4.60
CA PHE A 19 4.43 0.37 -4.69
C PHE A 19 3.57 0.79 -5.88
N ILE A 20 3.44 2.10 -6.15
CA ILE A 20 2.71 2.59 -7.32
C ILE A 20 3.29 1.98 -8.60
N THR A 21 4.61 2.03 -8.79
CA THR A 21 5.25 1.46 -9.99
C THR A 21 5.12 -0.07 -10.07
N THR A 22 5.21 -0.77 -8.93
CA THR A 22 5.05 -2.23 -8.91
C THR A 22 3.61 -2.64 -9.22
N ILE A 23 2.63 -1.90 -8.73
CA ILE A 23 1.21 -2.16 -9.01
C ILE A 23 0.91 -1.84 -10.48
N ASP A 24 1.45 -0.76 -11.02
CA ASP A 24 1.36 -0.40 -12.45
C ASP A 24 1.82 -1.57 -13.35
N ASP A 25 3.02 -2.10 -13.11
CA ASP A 25 3.53 -3.28 -13.84
C ASP A 25 2.60 -4.51 -13.70
N ILE A 26 2.02 -4.71 -12.51
CA ILE A 26 1.06 -5.81 -12.26
C ILE A 26 -0.19 -5.62 -13.13
N TYR A 27 -0.72 -4.41 -13.24
CA TYR A 27 -1.94 -4.13 -14.01
C TYR A 27 -1.70 -4.14 -15.52
N ASP A 28 -0.54 -3.67 -15.98
CA ASP A 28 -0.26 -3.49 -17.41
C ASP A 28 0.38 -4.72 -18.08
N ILE A 29 1.16 -5.52 -17.34
CA ILE A 29 2.00 -6.59 -17.93
C ILE A 29 1.67 -7.97 -17.35
N TYR A 30 1.56 -8.11 -16.02
CA TYR A 30 1.59 -9.43 -15.38
C TYR A 30 0.21 -10.02 -15.06
N GLY A 31 -0.76 -9.18 -14.70
CA GLY A 31 -2.05 -9.61 -14.17
C GLY A 31 -3.05 -10.00 -15.26
N THR A 32 -3.81 -11.06 -14.99
CA THR A 32 -5.02 -11.36 -15.76
C THR A 32 -6.21 -10.55 -15.22
N MET A 33 -7.21 -10.26 -16.05
CA MET A 33 -8.38 -9.46 -15.65
C MET A 33 -9.03 -9.96 -14.34
N SER A 34 -9.22 -11.27 -14.20
CA SER A 34 -9.80 -11.87 -12.99
C SER A 34 -8.93 -11.70 -11.74
N GLU A 35 -7.60 -11.72 -11.88
CA GLU A 35 -6.69 -11.49 -10.76
C GLU A 35 -6.70 -10.02 -10.34
N LEU A 36 -6.77 -9.11 -11.32
CA LEU A 36 -6.85 -7.66 -11.08
C LEU A 36 -8.14 -7.25 -10.38
N GLU A 37 -9.28 -7.87 -10.71
CA GLU A 37 -10.55 -7.66 -10.00
C GLU A 37 -10.45 -8.06 -8.52
N LEU A 38 -9.87 -9.24 -8.24
CA LEU A 38 -9.65 -9.70 -6.86
C LEU A 38 -8.64 -8.80 -6.11
N PHE A 39 -7.61 -8.31 -6.80
CA PHE A 39 -6.62 -7.43 -6.20
C PHE A 39 -7.24 -6.09 -5.84
N THR A 40 -8.08 -5.55 -6.72
CA THR A 40 -8.82 -4.31 -6.50
C THR A 40 -9.76 -4.45 -5.32
N ASP A 41 -10.55 -5.53 -5.23
CA ASP A 41 -11.46 -5.77 -4.10
C ASP A 41 -10.69 -5.87 -2.76
N ALA A 42 -9.51 -6.50 -2.76
CA ALA A 42 -8.66 -6.57 -1.58
C ALA A 42 -8.16 -5.18 -1.13
N VAL A 43 -7.77 -4.31 -2.08
CA VAL A 43 -7.34 -2.93 -1.80
C VAL A 43 -8.50 -2.08 -1.30
N GLU A 44 -9.66 -2.15 -1.95
CA GLU A 44 -10.85 -1.37 -1.55
C GLU A 44 -11.35 -1.74 -0.16
N ARG A 45 -11.38 -3.04 0.17
CA ARG A 45 -11.80 -3.51 1.50
C ARG A 45 -10.72 -3.31 2.56
N TRP A 46 -9.47 -3.16 2.11
CA TRP A 46 -8.29 -3.10 2.98
C TRP A 46 -8.23 -4.31 3.93
N ASP A 47 -8.60 -5.48 3.43
CA ASP A 47 -8.80 -6.72 4.21
C ASP A 47 -7.81 -7.81 3.77
N ILE A 48 -7.06 -8.34 4.74
CA ILE A 48 -6.02 -9.35 4.52
C ILE A 48 -6.65 -10.73 4.20
N ASP A 49 -7.86 -10.99 4.67
CA ASP A 49 -8.50 -12.31 4.49
C ASP A 49 -8.87 -12.54 3.02
N VAL A 50 -9.20 -11.47 2.30
CA VAL A 50 -9.53 -11.49 0.86
C VAL A 50 -8.30 -11.82 0.00
N VAL A 51 -7.09 -11.56 0.51
CA VAL A 51 -5.82 -11.79 -0.19
C VAL A 51 -5.53 -13.28 -0.37
N GLN A 52 -6.20 -14.18 0.37
CA GLN A 52 -5.93 -15.61 0.29
C GLN A 52 -6.25 -16.24 -1.07
N SER A 53 -7.16 -15.65 -1.86
CA SER A 53 -7.48 -16.10 -3.21
C SER A 53 -6.53 -15.59 -4.30
N LEU A 54 -5.64 -14.64 -3.99
CA LEU A 54 -4.73 -14.05 -4.97
C LEU A 54 -3.54 -14.96 -5.32
N PRO A 55 -2.89 -14.79 -6.48
CA PRO A 55 -1.60 -15.37 -6.76
C PRO A 55 -0.52 -14.91 -5.78
N ASN A 56 0.49 -15.74 -5.53
CA ASN A 56 1.55 -15.45 -4.53
C ASN A 56 2.25 -14.10 -4.74
N TYR A 57 2.52 -13.69 -5.98
CA TYR A 57 3.19 -12.42 -6.26
C TYR A 57 2.33 -11.21 -5.87
N MET A 58 1.03 -11.26 -6.18
CA MET A 58 0.07 -10.24 -5.77
C MET A 58 -0.12 -10.21 -4.26
N LYS A 59 -0.18 -11.39 -3.60
CA LYS A 59 -0.23 -11.46 -2.12
C LYS A 59 0.95 -10.75 -1.48
N ILE A 60 2.16 -11.02 -1.96
CA ILE A 60 3.38 -10.40 -1.44
C ILE A 60 3.32 -8.87 -1.63
N CYS A 61 2.92 -8.41 -2.82
CA CYS A 61 2.76 -6.99 -3.11
C CYS A 61 1.76 -6.34 -2.15
N PHE A 62 0.56 -6.90 -2.01
CA PHE A 62 -0.49 -6.39 -1.14
C PHE A 62 -0.04 -6.36 0.33
N LEU A 63 0.51 -7.46 0.86
CA LEU A 63 0.95 -7.52 2.26
C LEU A 63 2.06 -6.50 2.54
N ALA A 64 2.98 -6.29 1.59
CA ALA A 64 4.03 -5.29 1.71
C ALA A 64 3.46 -3.87 1.72
N LEU A 65 2.48 -3.58 0.85
CA LEU A 65 1.75 -2.31 0.82
C LEU A 65 1.01 -2.08 2.13
N TYR A 66 0.18 -3.04 2.54
CA TYR A 66 -0.64 -3.00 3.75
C TYR A 66 0.20 -2.73 5.00
N ASN A 67 1.28 -3.49 5.19
CA ASN A 67 2.18 -3.31 6.34
C ASN A 67 2.87 -1.94 6.31
N THR A 68 3.28 -1.46 5.14
CA THR A 68 3.94 -0.16 5.00
C THR A 68 3.00 1.00 5.33
N ILE A 69 1.78 0.99 4.78
CA ILE A 69 0.78 2.02 5.05
C ILE A 69 0.40 2.03 6.53
N ASN A 70 0.18 0.85 7.13
CA ASN A 70 -0.16 0.74 8.56
C ASN A 70 0.99 1.19 9.47
N GLU A 71 2.25 0.86 9.14
CA GLU A 71 3.42 1.36 9.87
C GLU A 71 3.47 2.90 9.84
N MET A 72 3.29 3.51 8.66
CA MET A 72 3.28 4.96 8.51
C MET A 72 2.12 5.61 9.26
N ALA A 73 0.92 5.04 9.15
CA ALA A 73 -0.25 5.56 9.84
C ALA A 73 -0.14 5.44 11.35
N TYR A 74 0.42 4.34 11.87
CA TYR A 74 0.70 4.18 13.29
C TYR A 74 1.74 5.20 13.78
N GLY A 75 2.81 5.41 13.02
CA GLY A 75 3.81 6.45 13.32
C GLY A 75 3.20 7.85 13.34
N PHE A 76 2.25 8.12 12.44
CA PHE A 76 1.51 9.37 12.39
C PHE A 76 0.57 9.54 13.59
N LEU A 77 -0.24 8.51 13.89
CA LEU A 77 -1.15 8.45 15.03
C LEU A 77 -0.41 8.72 16.34
N ARG A 78 0.76 8.08 16.53
CA ARG A 78 1.60 8.30 17.71
C ARG A 78 2.09 9.74 17.87
N LYS A 79 2.30 10.47 16.78
CA LYS A 79 2.83 11.84 16.80
C LYS A 79 1.73 12.90 16.89
N HIS A 80 0.59 12.68 16.26
CA HIS A 80 -0.44 13.69 16.07
C HIS A 80 -1.79 13.35 16.73
N GLY A 81 -1.96 12.12 17.22
CA GLY A 81 -3.13 11.70 18.00
C GLY A 81 -4.37 11.29 17.19
N TYR A 82 -4.29 11.20 15.86
CA TYR A 82 -5.41 10.73 15.03
C TYR A 82 -4.98 9.77 13.91
N ASN A 83 -5.91 8.89 13.52
CA ASN A 83 -5.67 7.84 12.52
C ASN A 83 -5.85 8.38 11.09
N ILE A 84 -4.87 8.14 10.23
CA ILE A 84 -4.88 8.55 8.82
C ILE A 84 -5.14 7.40 7.84
N ILE A 85 -5.25 6.15 8.29
CA ILE A 85 -5.57 5.01 7.42
C ILE A 85 -6.82 5.28 6.56
N PRO A 86 -7.94 5.80 7.11
CA PRO A 86 -9.13 6.07 6.30
C PRO A 86 -8.92 7.10 5.17
N ASN A 87 -7.87 7.92 5.27
CA ASN A 87 -7.50 8.90 4.25
C ASN A 87 -6.51 8.31 3.24
N LEU A 88 -5.61 7.44 3.69
CA LEU A 88 -4.60 6.79 2.85
C LEU A 88 -5.21 5.68 1.98
N ALA A 89 -6.17 4.92 2.50
CA ALA A 89 -6.88 3.90 1.75
C ALA A 89 -7.72 4.47 0.59
N LYS A 90 -7.95 5.79 0.55
CA LYS A 90 -8.61 6.48 -0.57
C LYS A 90 -7.66 6.98 -1.67
N LEU A 91 -6.34 6.87 -1.44
CA LEU A 91 -5.30 7.35 -2.36
C LEU A 91 -4.66 6.22 -3.18
N VAL A 92 -4.91 4.97 -2.78
CA VAL A 92 -4.55 3.76 -3.52
C VAL A 92 -5.80 3.32 -4.29
#